data_AF-C7IYY5-F1
#
_entry.id   AF-C7IYY5-F1
#
_cell.length_a   1.000
_cell.length_b   1.000
_cell.length_c   1.000
_cell.angle_alpha   90.00
_cell.angle_beta   90.00
_cell.angle_gamma   90.00
#
_symmetry.space_group_name_H-M   'P 1'
#
loop_
_entity.id
_entity.type
_entity.pdbx_description
1 polymer ?
#
loop_
_entity_poly.entity_id
_entity_poly.type
_entity_poly.pdbx_seq_one_letter_code
_entity_poly.pdbx_strand_id
1 'polypeptide(L)'
;KSKHIGGAFSKKKKSVVYGVDDDVQAWPAPHACGGGAVPPAPETASSEKCQFGLRTAQGVVEFQCESRAQKQDWVESVKNLLRQAAGGTAQLEHSFESLRLSAS
;
A
#
# COMPACT_ATOMS: atom_id res chain seq x y z
N LYS A 1 -25.18 -23.32 -10.37
CA LYS A 1 -24.84 -23.07 -8.94
C LYS A 1 -23.51 -22.35 -8.89
N SER A 2 -23.50 -21.02 -8.75
CA SER A 2 -22.26 -20.26 -8.58
C SER A 2 -21.82 -20.40 -7.12
N LYS A 3 -20.56 -20.78 -6.88
CA LYS A 3 -19.98 -20.81 -5.53
C LYS A 3 -19.76 -19.36 -5.10
N HIS A 4 -20.62 -18.90 -4.21
CA HIS A 4 -20.59 -17.55 -3.64
C HIS A 4 -19.24 -17.30 -2.94
N ILE A 5 -18.39 -16.46 -3.53
CA ILE A 5 -17.22 -15.85 -2.86
C ILE A 5 -17.72 -14.70 -1.97
N GLY A 6 -18.69 -14.99 -1.09
CA GLY A 6 -19.34 -13.98 -0.25
C GLY A 6 -18.59 -13.63 1.03
N GLY A 7 -17.51 -14.35 1.32
CA GLY A 7 -16.84 -14.28 2.63
C GLY A 7 -15.44 -13.69 2.63
N ALA A 8 -14.85 -13.39 1.47
CA ALA A 8 -13.44 -12.96 1.40
C ALA A 8 -13.23 -11.53 1.92
N PHE A 9 -14.25 -10.68 1.82
CA PHE A 9 -14.17 -9.30 2.30
C PHE A 9 -14.72 -9.22 3.73
N SER A 10 -13.82 -9.24 4.72
CA SER A 10 -14.19 -8.92 6.10
C SER A 10 -14.55 -7.44 6.20
N LYS A 11 -15.74 -7.11 6.70
CA LYS A 11 -16.23 -5.73 6.93
C LYS A 11 -15.42 -4.94 7.99
N LYS A 12 -14.34 -5.52 8.51
CA LYS A 12 -13.37 -4.83 9.38
C LYS A 12 -12.55 -3.87 8.52
N LYS A 13 -12.77 -2.56 8.68
CA LYS A 13 -12.00 -1.46 8.06
C LYS A 13 -10.51 -1.39 8.44
N LYS A 14 -9.96 -2.46 9.02
CA LYS A 14 -8.62 -2.52 9.57
C LYS A 14 -7.55 -2.47 8.46
N SER A 15 -7.86 -3.03 7.29
CA SER A 15 -6.97 -3.07 6.12
C SER A 15 -7.20 -1.93 5.12
N VAL A 16 -7.95 -0.89 5.50
CA VAL A 16 -8.16 0.27 4.60
C VAL A 16 -6.86 1.04 4.49
N VAL A 17 -6.37 1.17 3.25
CA VAL A 17 -5.20 1.99 2.91
C VAL A 17 -5.66 3.43 2.70
N TYR A 18 -4.99 4.37 3.36
CA TYR A 18 -5.27 5.82 3.20
C TYR A 18 -4.04 6.62 2.76
N GLY A 19 -2.89 5.98 2.60
CA GLY A 19 -1.68 6.67 2.16
C GLY A 19 -0.56 5.72 1.77
N VAL A 20 0.43 6.28 1.08
CA VAL A 20 1.69 5.61 0.77
C VAL A 20 2.85 6.41 1.37
N ASP A 21 3.87 5.71 1.81
CA ASP A 21 5.11 6.21 2.37
C ASP A 21 6.25 5.80 1.45
N ASP A 22 6.86 6.77 0.75
CA ASP A 22 7.92 6.51 -0.23
C ASP A 22 9.33 6.75 0.32
N ASP A 23 9.44 7.27 1.55
CA ASP A 23 10.70 7.51 2.28
C ASP A 23 10.75 6.64 3.55
N VAL A 24 10.53 5.34 3.40
CA VAL A 24 10.63 4.42 4.54
C VAL A 24 12.11 4.13 4.78
N GLN A 25 12.65 4.68 5.86
CA GLN A 25 13.97 4.31 6.35
C GLN A 25 13.95 2.81 6.66
N ALA A 26 14.72 2.01 5.91
CA ALA A 26 14.70 0.56 6.00
C ALA A 26 14.70 0.09 7.45
N TRP A 27 13.69 -0.70 7.83
CA TRP A 27 13.62 -1.32 9.14
C TRP A 27 14.97 -2.01 9.45
N PRO A 28 15.56 -1.81 10.64
CA PRO A 28 16.75 -2.56 11.03
C PRO A 28 16.34 -4.03 11.09
N ALA A 29 16.79 -4.83 10.11
CA ALA A 29 16.50 -6.26 10.04
C ALA A 29 16.63 -6.86 11.45
N PRO A 30 15.56 -7.42 12.04
CA PRO A 30 15.68 -8.02 13.37
C PRO A 30 16.69 -9.16 13.26
N HIS A 31 17.66 -9.17 14.17
CA HIS A 31 18.60 -10.23 14.53
C HIS A 31 19.63 -10.74 13.48
N ALA A 32 20.86 -10.25 13.61
CA ALA A 32 22.01 -11.13 13.82
C ALA A 32 22.50 -10.92 15.26
N CYS A 33 21.64 -11.18 16.25
CA CYS A 33 22.07 -11.38 17.64
C CYS A 33 22.37 -12.87 17.83
N GLY A 34 23.48 -13.31 17.24
CA GLY A 34 24.18 -14.55 17.60
C GLY A 34 25.63 -14.13 17.86
N GLY A 35 26.08 -14.28 19.10
CA GLY A 35 27.38 -13.80 19.55
C GLY A 35 28.53 -14.19 18.63
N GLY A 36 29.30 -13.19 18.22
CA GLY A 36 30.43 -13.31 17.32
C GLY A 36 30.43 -12.08 16.42
N ALA A 37 31.42 -11.21 16.59
CA ALA A 37 31.57 -9.99 15.82
C ALA A 37 31.47 -10.29 14.32
N VAL A 38 30.33 -9.95 13.71
CA VAL A 38 30.23 -9.79 12.27
C VAL A 38 30.88 -8.43 11.99
N PRO A 39 31.98 -8.36 11.24
CA PRO A 39 32.51 -7.07 10.81
C PRO A 39 31.39 -6.31 10.10
N PRO A 40 31.34 -4.96 10.15
CA PRO A 40 30.33 -4.22 9.41
C PRO A 40 30.37 -4.74 7.97
N ALA A 41 29.30 -5.44 7.57
CA ALA A 41 29.20 -5.97 6.23
C ALA A 41 29.46 -4.78 5.31
N PRO A 42 30.37 -4.93 4.33
CA PRO A 42 30.84 -3.78 3.60
C PRO A 42 29.61 -3.11 3.00
N GLU A 43 29.59 -1.80 3.13
CA GLU A 43 28.80 -0.81 2.39
C GLU A 43 28.92 -0.94 0.85
N THR A 44 29.21 -2.14 0.35
CA THR A 44 29.30 -2.56 -1.04
C THR A 44 28.20 -3.58 -1.35
N ALA A 45 26.97 -3.24 -1.02
CA ALA A 45 25.82 -3.63 -1.79
C ALA A 45 24.89 -2.42 -1.79
N SER A 46 25.19 -1.49 -2.69
CA SER A 46 24.29 -0.46 -3.20
C SER A 46 23.07 -1.10 -3.89
N SER A 47 22.42 -2.06 -3.22
CA SER A 47 21.03 -2.35 -3.48
C SER A 47 20.31 -1.16 -2.86
N GLU A 48 20.12 -0.10 -3.65
CA GLU A 48 19.24 1.00 -3.30
C GLU A 48 18.02 0.39 -2.60
N LYS A 49 17.75 0.76 -1.36
CA LYS A 49 16.70 0.14 -0.56
C LYS A 49 15.36 0.47 -1.22
N CYS A 50 14.88 -0.42 -2.09
CA CYS A 50 13.69 -0.23 -2.90
C CYS A 50 12.46 -0.58 -2.08
N GLN A 51 12.25 0.10 -0.95
CA GLN A 51 11.14 -0.15 -0.05
C GLN A 51 10.13 0.99 -0.07
N PHE A 52 8.87 0.65 0.15
CA PHE A 52 7.78 1.61 0.35
C PHE A 52 6.79 1.05 1.38
N GLY A 53 5.99 1.92 1.99
CA GLY A 53 5.01 1.57 2.99
C GLY A 53 3.59 1.95 2.60
N LEU A 54 2.60 1.15 3.01
CA LEU A 54 1.18 1.48 2.93
C LEU A 54 0.64 1.81 4.30
N ARG A 55 0.08 3.02 4.45
CA ARG A 55 -0.54 3.45 5.71
C ARG A 55 -1.95 2.91 5.83
N THR A 56 -2.19 2.14 6.88
CA THR A 56 -3.50 1.56 7.23
C THR A 56 -3.91 1.93 8.65
N ALA A 57 -5.16 1.64 9.03
CA ALA A 57 -5.64 1.89 10.39
C ALA A 57 -4.92 1.03 11.46
N GLN A 58 -4.20 -0.01 11.04
CA GLN A 58 -3.43 -0.88 11.93
C GLN A 58 -1.95 -0.52 12.01
N GLY A 59 -1.51 0.47 11.24
CA GLY A 59 -0.10 0.84 11.08
C GLY A 59 0.37 0.79 9.64
N VAL A 60 1.68 0.83 9.47
CA VAL A 60 2.34 0.79 8.16
C VAL A 60 2.62 -0.65 7.77
N VAL A 61 2.26 -1.04 6.56
CA VAL A 61 2.67 -2.32 5.94
C VAL A 61 3.80 -2.01 4.96
N GLU A 62 4.98 -2.56 5.21
CA GLU A 62 6.17 -2.32 4.40
C GLU A 62 6.31 -3.38 3.28
N PHE A 63 6.78 -2.94 2.13
CA PHE A 63 7.05 -3.76 0.96
C PHE A 63 8.48 -3.54 0.49
N GLN A 64 9.13 -4.61 0.04
CA GLN A 64 10.45 -4.57 -0.59
C GLN A 64 10.30 -4.89 -2.08
N CYS A 65 10.92 -4.08 -2.91
CA CYS A 65 10.95 -4.23 -4.36
C CYS A 65 12.34 -4.68 -4.83
N GLU A 66 12.37 -5.30 -6.00
CA GLU A 66 13.59 -5.78 -6.65
C GLU A 66 14.37 -4.63 -7.31
N SER A 67 13.69 -3.52 -7.65
CA SER A 67 14.30 -2.36 -8.27
C SER A 67 13.60 -1.05 -7.90
N ARG A 68 14.29 0.07 -8.12
CA ARG A 68 13.76 1.41 -7.85
C ARG A 68 12.63 1.77 -8.80
N ALA A 69 12.70 1.29 -10.04
CA ALA A 69 11.63 1.46 -11.02
C ALA A 69 10.35 0.76 -10.55
N GLN A 70 10.46 -0.50 -10.12
CA GLN A 70 9.33 -1.27 -9.58
C GLN A 70 8.74 -0.58 -8.33
N LYS A 71 9.57 -0.04 -7.44
CA LYS A 71 9.11 0.76 -6.30
C LYS A 71 8.28 1.97 -6.77
N GLN A 72 8.77 2.74 -7.74
CA GLN A 72 8.07 3.92 -8.21
C GLN A 72 6.74 3.58 -8.90
N ASP A 73 6.70 2.52 -9.71
CA ASP A 73 5.47 2.04 -10.34
C ASP A 73 4.41 1.69 -9.29
N TRP A 74 4.81 0.99 -8.22
CA TRP A 74 3.91 0.68 -7.10
C TRP A 74 3.43 1.94 -6.39
N VAL A 75 4.34 2.83 -6.03
CA VAL A 75 4.02 4.08 -5.32
C VAL A 75 3.05 4.94 -6.13
N GLU A 76 3.32 5.13 -7.43
CA GLU A 76 2.47 5.92 -8.31
C GLU A 76 1.10 5.27 -8.52
N SER A 77 1.06 3.95 -8.73
CA SER A 77 -0.18 3.20 -8.90
C SER A 77 -1.08 3.30 -7.68
N VAL A 78 -0.52 3.18 -6.47
CA VAL A 78 -1.28 3.33 -5.22
C VAL A 78 -1.75 4.77 -5.01
N LYS A 79 -0.88 5.78 -5.26
CA LYS A 79 -1.28 7.20 -5.22
C LYS A 79 -2.43 7.47 -6.19
N ASN A 80 -2.39 6.88 -7.39
CA ASN A 80 -3.46 6.98 -8.36
C ASN A 80 -4.76 6.31 -7.89
N LEU A 81 -4.69 5.12 -7.32
CA LEU A 81 -5.86 4.43 -6.79
C LEU A 81 -6.52 5.21 -5.64
N LEU A 82 -5.72 5.78 -4.73
CA LEU A 82 -6.23 6.61 -3.64
C LEU A 82 -6.93 7.88 -4.15
N ARG A 83 -6.36 8.55 -5.16
CA ARG A 83 -6.99 9.70 -5.83
C ARG A 83 -8.32 9.31 -6.48
N GLN A 84 -8.36 8.18 -7.19
CA GLN A 84 -9.59 7.68 -7.80
C GLN A 84 -10.63 7.27 -6.76
N ALA A 85 -10.22 6.68 -5.63
CA ALA A 85 -11.15 6.37 -4.55
C ALA A 85 -11.72 7.64 -3.91
N ALA A 86 -10.91 8.69 -3.74
CA ALA A 86 -11.35 9.97 -3.19
C ALA A 86 -12.22 10.79 -4.17
N GLY A 87 -11.94 10.74 -5.48
CA GLY A 87 -12.72 11.44 -6.52
C GLY A 87 -13.89 10.64 -7.07
N GLY A 88 -13.80 9.31 -7.04
CA GLY A 88 -14.82 8.39 -7.54
C GLY A 88 -16.08 8.36 -6.67
N THR A 89 -15.96 8.66 -5.37
CA THR A 89 -17.13 8.90 -4.52
C THR A 89 -17.91 10.11 -5.00
N ALA A 90 -17.25 11.22 -5.34
CA ALA A 90 -17.92 12.42 -5.85
C ALA A 90 -18.61 12.20 -7.20
N GLN A 91 -17.98 11.43 -8.11
CA GLN A 91 -18.59 11.12 -9.42
C GLN A 91 -19.78 10.14 -9.30
N LEU A 92 -19.70 9.17 -8.39
CA LEU A 92 -20.82 8.27 -8.08
C LEU A 92 -21.98 9.02 -7.43
N GLU A 93 -21.71 9.94 -6.48
CA GLU A 93 -22.76 10.77 -5.88
C GLU A 93 -23.49 11.59 -6.95
N HIS A 94 -22.75 12.26 -7.83
CA HIS A 94 -23.35 13.02 -8.93
C HIS A 94 -24.16 12.13 -9.90
N SER A 95 -23.68 10.92 -10.19
CA SER A 95 -24.42 9.96 -11.01
C SER A 95 -25.72 9.49 -10.32
N PHE A 96 -25.68 9.23 -9.01
CA PHE A 96 -26.86 8.89 -8.22
C PHE A 96 -27.87 10.05 -8.11
N GLU A 97 -27.39 11.28 -7.95
CA GLU A 97 -28.24 12.48 -7.97
C GLU A 97 -28.91 12.66 -9.33
N SER A 98 -28.15 12.51 -10.42
CA SER A 98 -28.69 12.59 -11.78
C SER A 98 -29.75 11.51 -12.06
N LEU A 99 -29.57 10.29 -11.54
CA LEU A 99 -30.56 9.20 -11.65
C LEU A 99 -31.82 9.45 -10.82
N ARG A 100 -31.70 10.14 -9.67
CA ARG A 100 -32.86 10.55 -8.86
C ARG A 100 -33.67 11.64 -9.54
N LEU A 101 -33.02 12.57 -10.23
CA LEU A 101 -33.67 13.67 -10.93
C LEU A 101 -34.39 13.23 -12.20
N SER A 102 -33.94 12.16 -12.86
CA SER A 102 -34.62 11.60 -14.05
C SER A 102 -35.86 10.75 -13.73
N ALA A 103 -36.16 10.52 -12.45
CA ALA A 103 -37.27 9.69 -11.99
C ALA A 103 -38.47 10.50 -11.45
N SER A 104 -38.49 11.82 -11.69
CA SER A 104 -39.63 12.72 -11.40
C SER A 104 -40.25 13.28 -12.68
#